data_AF-A0A1H9ITW8-F1
#
_entry.id   AF-A0A1H9ITW8-F1
#
_cell.length_a   1.000
_cell.length_b   1.000
_cell.length_c   1.000
_cell.angle_alpha   90.00
_cell.angle_beta   90.00
_cell.angle_gamma   90.00
#
_symmetry.space_group_name_H-M   'P 1'
#
loop_
_entity.id
_entity.type
_entity.pdbx_description
1 polymer ?
#
loop_
_entity_poly.entity_id
_entity_poly.type
_entity_poly.pdbx_seq_one_letter_code
_entity_poly.pdbx_strand_id
1 'polypeptide(L)'
;MYKLLSHNDLDGVGCGILAKLAFNDQVKIRYNSVTALDREIEFFLENEQSKSFLFITDLSPNEGNEKRIDDYFQATGNVQLLDHHQTALHLNQYEWGKVVLEDEQGLLTSATSLFYQYLVMHGLLEKTDVLTEFVELVRQYDTWEWERNGNYQAQRLNALFFLVSIEEFEEKMLDRLKGQSHFHFDEFEKKILSMEEEKIERYIRRKNVS
;
A
#
# COMPACT_ATOMS: atom_id res chain seq x y z
N MET A 1 16.85 10.46 -4.85
CA MET A 1 15.45 10.92 -4.64
C MET A 1 14.54 9.82 -5.12
N TYR A 2 13.45 9.56 -4.42
CA TYR A 2 12.50 8.49 -4.70
C TYR A 2 11.18 9.08 -5.19
N LYS A 3 10.53 8.40 -6.13
CA LYS A 3 9.13 8.63 -6.52
C LYS A 3 8.38 7.33 -6.28
N LEU A 4 7.24 7.41 -5.58
CA LEU A 4 6.30 6.30 -5.44
C LEU A 4 5.00 6.66 -6.16
N LEU A 5 4.58 5.79 -7.07
CA LEU A 5 3.25 5.79 -7.67
C LEU A 5 2.49 4.58 -7.11
N SER A 6 1.40 4.82 -6.38
CA SER A 6 0.63 3.75 -5.72
C SER A 6 -0.87 3.93 -5.91
N HIS A 7 -1.67 2.90 -5.63
CA HIS A 7 -3.14 3.04 -5.54
C HIS A 7 -3.54 3.96 -4.39
N ASN A 8 -4.79 4.44 -4.40
CA ASN A 8 -5.36 5.35 -3.40
C ASN A 8 -6.29 4.69 -2.37
N ASP A 9 -6.27 3.37 -2.23
CA ASP A 9 -6.99 2.64 -1.18
C ASP A 9 -6.05 2.30 -0.01
N LEU A 10 -6.48 1.47 0.94
CA LEU A 10 -5.68 1.15 2.12
C LEU A 10 -4.35 0.46 1.75
N ASP A 11 -4.34 -0.45 0.77
CA ASP A 11 -3.12 -1.17 0.39
C ASP A 11 -2.14 -0.25 -0.36
N GLY A 12 -2.65 0.55 -1.29
CA GLY A 12 -1.84 1.55 -1.97
C GLY A 12 -1.28 2.64 -1.03
N VAL A 13 -2.09 3.12 -0.07
CA VAL A 13 -1.68 4.12 0.92
C VAL A 13 -0.74 3.52 1.98
N GLY A 14 -0.92 2.24 2.33
CA GLY A 14 0.01 1.50 3.17
C GLY A 14 1.44 1.53 2.61
N CYS A 15 1.59 1.37 1.30
CA CYS A 15 2.89 1.52 0.63
C CYS A 15 3.50 2.91 0.82
N GLY A 16 2.69 3.97 0.71
CA GLY A 16 3.18 5.34 0.89
C GLY A 16 3.58 5.68 2.32
N ILE A 17 2.88 5.14 3.32
CA ILE A 17 3.30 5.23 4.72
C ILE A 17 4.67 4.57 4.92
N LEU A 18 4.86 3.35 4.40
CA LEU A 18 6.14 2.65 4.47
C LEU A 18 7.27 3.42 3.76
N ALA A 19 6.99 4.03 2.60
CA ALA A 19 7.95 4.86 1.89
C ALA A 19 8.35 6.10 2.71
N LYS A 20 7.40 6.78 3.36
CA LYS A 20 7.70 7.92 4.24
C LYS A 20 8.55 7.52 5.44
N LEU A 21 8.32 6.34 6.01
CA LEU A 21 9.16 5.80 7.09
C LEU A 21 10.57 5.48 6.63
N ALA A 22 10.73 4.88 5.44
CA ALA A 22 12.04 4.50 4.90
C ALA A 22 12.85 5.70 4.41
N PHE A 23 12.21 6.67 3.75
CA PHE A 23 12.92 7.70 2.99
C PHE A 23 12.73 9.13 3.53
N ASN A 24 11.82 9.34 4.51
CA ASN A 24 11.46 10.67 5.02
C ASN A 24 11.17 11.65 3.87
N ASP A 25 11.79 12.83 3.85
CA ASP A 25 11.57 13.87 2.83
C ASP A 25 12.20 13.53 1.47
N GLN A 26 12.88 12.39 1.33
CA GLN A 26 13.53 12.00 0.08
C GLN A 26 12.59 11.28 -0.91
N VAL A 27 11.32 11.08 -0.54
CA VAL A 27 10.31 10.46 -1.41
C VAL A 27 9.19 11.43 -1.78
N LYS A 28 8.82 11.44 -3.06
CA LYS A 28 7.59 12.07 -3.56
C LYS A 28 6.55 10.99 -3.84
N ILE A 29 5.39 11.07 -3.19
CA ILE A 29 4.32 10.09 -3.36
C ILE A 29 3.18 10.68 -4.20
N ARG A 30 2.62 9.85 -5.08
CA ARG A 30 1.35 10.10 -5.76
C ARG A 30 0.47 8.88 -5.64
N TYR A 31 -0.71 9.08 -5.08
CA TYR A 31 -1.78 8.10 -5.07
C TYR A 31 -2.65 8.28 -6.31
N ASN A 32 -2.90 7.19 -7.02
CA ASN A 32 -3.51 7.18 -8.34
C ASN A 32 -4.73 6.28 -8.37
N SER A 33 -5.65 6.58 -9.28
CA SER A 33 -6.56 5.56 -9.81
C SER A 33 -5.85 4.76 -10.89
N VAL A 34 -6.39 3.58 -11.21
CA VAL A 34 -5.95 2.77 -12.36
C VAL A 34 -5.82 3.60 -13.65
N THR A 35 -6.78 4.49 -13.92
CA THR A 35 -6.81 5.34 -15.12
C THR A 35 -5.82 6.50 -15.12
N ALA A 36 -5.32 6.90 -13.95
CA ALA A 36 -4.42 8.04 -13.80
C ALA A 36 -2.94 7.63 -13.84
N LEU A 37 -2.62 6.38 -13.49
CA LEU A 37 -1.26 5.87 -13.36
C LEU A 37 -0.41 6.16 -14.61
N ASP A 38 -0.91 5.80 -15.78
CA ASP A 38 -0.14 5.93 -17.03
C ASP A 38 0.31 7.36 -17.29
N ARG A 39 -0.54 8.36 -17.00
CA ARG A 39 -0.19 9.77 -17.16
C ARG A 39 0.90 10.21 -16.18
N GLU A 40 0.89 9.71 -14.95
CA GLU A 40 1.94 10.00 -13.97
C GLU A 40 3.27 9.34 -14.33
N ILE A 41 3.25 8.14 -14.94
CA ILE A 41 4.44 7.48 -15.47
C ILE A 41 5.03 8.32 -16.61
N GLU A 42 4.20 8.72 -17.58
CA GLU A 42 4.62 9.57 -18.69
C GLU A 42 5.26 10.87 -18.17
N PHE A 43 4.57 11.53 -17.24
CA PHE A 43 5.08 12.75 -16.61
C PHE A 43 6.42 12.54 -15.90
N PHE A 44 6.57 11.45 -15.13
CA PHE A 44 7.83 11.09 -14.46
C PHE A 44 8.96 10.93 -15.48
N LEU A 45 8.74 10.13 -16.52
CA LEU A 45 9.77 9.81 -17.52
C LEU A 45 10.17 11.02 -18.37
N GLU A 46 9.27 12.01 -18.54
CA GLU A 46 9.54 13.22 -19.30
C GLU A 46 10.21 14.35 -18.50
N ASN A 47 10.01 14.40 -17.19
CA ASN A 47 10.35 15.58 -16.38
C ASN A 47 11.36 15.33 -15.27
N GLU A 48 11.55 14.08 -14.80
CA GLU A 48 12.50 13.80 -13.73
C GLU A 48 13.93 13.61 -14.27
N GLN A 49 14.91 14.14 -13.53
CA GLN A 49 16.31 14.01 -13.90
C GLN A 49 16.72 12.54 -13.89
N SER A 50 17.61 12.16 -14.83
CA SER A 50 18.25 10.85 -14.84
C SER A 50 18.80 10.55 -13.43
N LYS A 51 18.33 9.47 -12.78
CA LYS A 51 18.73 8.89 -11.47
C LYS A 51 17.72 8.96 -10.29
N SER A 52 16.49 9.46 -10.46
CA SER A 52 15.45 9.21 -9.45
C SER A 52 15.05 7.72 -9.43
N PHE A 53 14.77 7.15 -8.26
CA PHE A 53 14.28 5.77 -8.17
C PHE A 53 12.76 5.75 -8.20
N LEU A 54 12.20 5.02 -9.17
CA LEU A 54 10.77 4.87 -9.36
C LEU A 54 10.27 3.59 -8.71
N PHE A 55 9.39 3.74 -7.73
CA PHE A 55 8.54 2.66 -7.24
C PHE A 55 7.15 2.77 -7.85
N ILE A 56 6.61 1.64 -8.31
CA ILE A 56 5.20 1.49 -8.68
C ILE A 56 4.64 0.35 -7.82
N THR A 57 3.55 0.60 -7.10
CA THR A 57 2.94 -0.40 -6.21
C THR A 57 1.44 -0.46 -6.41
N ASP A 58 0.87 -1.66 -6.26
CA ASP A 58 -0.60 -1.90 -6.24
C ASP A 58 -1.33 -1.49 -7.54
N LEU A 59 -0.56 -1.24 -8.59
CA LEU A 59 -1.00 -0.69 -9.86
C LEU A 59 -0.06 -1.16 -10.95
N SER A 60 -0.61 -1.35 -12.14
CA SER A 60 0.12 -1.86 -13.30
C SER A 60 0.03 -0.90 -14.50
N PRO A 61 1.15 -0.61 -15.18
CA PRO A 61 1.17 0.23 -16.38
C PRO A 61 0.51 -0.47 -17.57
N ASN A 62 0.16 0.30 -18.60
CA ASN A 62 -0.15 -0.25 -19.90
C ASN A 62 1.12 -0.66 -20.69
N GLU A 63 0.94 -1.47 -21.74
CA GLU A 63 2.03 -1.98 -22.60
C GLU A 63 2.94 -0.88 -23.18
N GLY A 64 2.36 0.29 -23.52
CA GLY A 64 3.13 1.43 -24.03
C GLY A 64 4.10 1.98 -22.99
N ASN A 65 3.66 2.07 -21.74
CA ASN A 65 4.48 2.52 -20.62
C ASN A 65 5.43 1.43 -20.12
N GLU A 66 5.06 0.14 -20.19
CA GLU A 66 5.96 -0.98 -19.87
C GLU A 66 7.31 -0.84 -20.60
N LYS A 67 7.25 -0.59 -21.92
CA LYS A 67 8.47 -0.40 -22.73
C LYS A 67 9.28 0.83 -22.30
N ARG A 68 8.62 1.96 -22.04
CA ARG A 68 9.32 3.19 -21.64
C ARG A 68 9.96 3.06 -20.26
N ILE A 69 9.30 2.34 -19.35
CA ILE A 69 9.84 1.99 -18.04
C ILE A 69 11.07 1.10 -18.20
N ASP A 70 11.00 0.10 -19.08
CA ASP A 70 12.13 -0.79 -19.34
C ASP A 70 13.33 -0.03 -19.91
N ASP A 71 13.13 0.85 -20.89
CA ASP A 71 14.20 1.72 -21.42
C ASP A 71 14.86 2.56 -20.29
N TYR A 72 14.05 3.09 -19.38
CA TYR A 72 14.54 3.85 -18.21
C TYR A 72 15.30 2.96 -17.22
N PHE A 73 14.81 1.74 -16.97
CA PHE A 73 15.47 0.77 -16.12
C PHE A 73 16.82 0.34 -16.70
N GLN A 74 16.89 -0.01 -17.99
CA GLN A 74 18.15 -0.38 -18.66
C GLN A 74 19.19 0.76 -18.61
N ALA A 75 18.73 2.01 -18.63
CA ALA A 75 19.61 3.17 -18.53
C ALA A 75 20.10 3.48 -17.10
N THR A 76 19.35 3.11 -16.06
CA THR A 76 19.58 3.63 -14.70
C THR A 76 19.61 2.59 -13.58
N GLY A 77 18.99 1.43 -13.76
CA GLY A 77 18.73 0.41 -12.74
C GLY A 77 17.71 0.83 -11.68
N ASN A 78 17.03 1.97 -11.85
CA ASN A 78 16.32 2.65 -10.77
C ASN A 78 14.79 2.52 -10.88
N VAL A 79 14.29 1.30 -11.08
CA VAL A 79 12.86 0.99 -11.12
C VAL A 79 12.59 -0.27 -10.30
N GLN A 80 11.51 -0.25 -9.54
CA GLN A 80 10.92 -1.46 -8.98
C GLN A 80 9.39 -1.34 -9.01
N LEU A 81 8.72 -2.28 -9.67
CA LEU A 81 7.28 -2.50 -9.56
C LEU A 81 7.02 -3.68 -8.63
N LEU A 82 6.07 -3.51 -7.69
CA LEU A 82 5.61 -4.56 -6.77
C LEU A 82 4.08 -4.60 -6.82
N ASP A 83 3.54 -5.72 -7.27
CA ASP A 83 2.10 -5.88 -7.45
C ASP A 83 1.65 -7.29 -7.03
N HIS A 84 0.37 -7.47 -6.83
CA HIS A 84 -0.27 -8.74 -6.46
C HIS A 84 -1.50 -9.07 -7.30
N HIS A 85 -1.83 -8.22 -8.27
CA HIS A 85 -2.95 -8.47 -9.16
C HIS A 85 -2.62 -9.59 -10.17
N GLN A 86 -3.50 -10.59 -10.28
CA GLN A 86 -3.35 -11.68 -11.27
C GLN A 86 -3.23 -11.17 -12.72
N THR A 87 -3.89 -10.05 -13.02
CA THR A 87 -3.85 -9.41 -14.35
C THR A 87 -2.49 -8.82 -14.69
N ALA A 88 -1.60 -8.68 -13.71
CA ALA A 88 -0.27 -8.08 -13.85
C ALA A 88 0.87 -9.10 -13.98
N LEU A 89 0.57 -10.40 -13.89
CA LEU A 89 1.59 -11.46 -13.85
C LEU A 89 2.59 -11.42 -15.01
N HIS A 90 2.19 -10.89 -16.18
CA HIS A 90 3.07 -10.73 -17.34
C HIS A 90 4.26 -9.81 -17.05
N LEU A 91 4.14 -8.88 -16.11
CA LEU A 91 5.21 -7.94 -15.75
C LEU A 91 6.43 -8.63 -15.10
N ASN A 92 6.29 -9.87 -14.62
CA ASN A 92 7.42 -10.68 -14.15
C ASN A 92 8.43 -11.03 -15.26
N GLN A 93 8.11 -10.77 -16.53
CA GLN A 93 9.08 -10.88 -17.61
C GLN A 93 10.16 -9.78 -17.56
N TYR A 94 9.89 -8.68 -16.86
CA TYR A 94 10.82 -7.56 -16.71
C TYR A 94 11.61 -7.67 -15.41
N GLU A 95 12.91 -7.34 -15.44
CA GLU A 95 13.78 -7.38 -14.26
C GLU A 95 13.32 -6.43 -13.14
N TRP A 96 12.67 -5.33 -13.49
CA TRP A 96 12.12 -4.36 -12.56
C TRP A 96 10.73 -4.74 -12.04
N GLY A 97 10.07 -5.74 -12.63
CA GLY A 97 8.71 -6.16 -12.29
C GLY A 97 8.71 -7.34 -11.32
N LYS A 98 7.98 -7.24 -10.21
CA LYS A 98 7.75 -8.35 -9.30
C LYS A 98 6.27 -8.40 -8.90
N VAL A 99 5.56 -9.37 -9.47
CA VAL A 99 4.16 -9.66 -9.22
C VAL A 99 4.02 -11.01 -8.53
N VAL A 100 3.55 -11.00 -7.29
CA VAL A 100 3.46 -12.18 -6.43
C VAL A 100 2.03 -12.25 -5.91
N LEU A 101 1.37 -13.40 -6.08
CA LEU A 101 0.00 -13.61 -5.56
C LEU A 101 0.02 -14.19 -4.14
N GLU A 102 0.94 -15.13 -3.93
CA GLU A 102 1.13 -15.87 -2.69
C GLU A 102 2.62 -15.90 -2.35
N ASP A 103 2.96 -15.75 -1.08
CA ASP A 103 4.33 -15.87 -0.60
C ASP A 103 4.80 -17.34 -0.53
N GLU A 104 6.05 -17.54 -0.12
CA GLU A 104 6.66 -18.87 0.00
C GLU A 104 5.96 -19.78 1.02
N GLN A 105 5.13 -19.21 1.91
CA GLN A 105 4.34 -19.92 2.90
C GLN A 105 2.90 -20.19 2.43
N GLY A 106 2.54 -19.73 1.22
CA GLY A 106 1.20 -19.88 0.64
C GLY A 106 0.18 -18.88 1.20
N LEU A 107 0.64 -17.77 1.80
CA LEU A 107 -0.24 -16.68 2.20
C LEU A 107 -0.41 -15.70 1.06
N LEU A 108 -1.65 -15.25 0.83
CA LEU A 108 -1.93 -14.21 -0.16
C LEU A 108 -1.18 -12.92 0.21
N THR A 109 -0.61 -12.26 -0.78
CA THR A 109 0.14 -11.02 -0.58
C THR A 109 -0.70 -9.81 -0.95
N SER A 110 -0.42 -8.68 -0.31
CA SER A 110 -0.84 -7.34 -0.74
C SER A 110 0.38 -6.51 -1.17
N ALA A 111 0.19 -5.42 -1.91
CA ALA A 111 1.28 -4.52 -2.30
C ALA A 111 2.04 -3.97 -1.09
N THR A 112 1.34 -3.61 0.00
CA THR A 112 1.98 -3.17 1.26
C THR A 112 2.89 -4.24 1.83
N SER A 113 2.45 -5.51 1.83
CA SER A 113 3.27 -6.62 2.32
C SER A 113 4.51 -6.86 1.46
N LEU A 114 4.38 -6.78 0.13
CA LEU A 114 5.49 -6.93 -0.81
C LEU A 114 6.50 -5.79 -0.69
N PHE A 115 6.01 -4.55 -0.55
CA PHE A 115 6.87 -3.39 -0.40
C PHE A 115 7.58 -3.36 0.95
N TYR A 116 6.90 -3.76 2.02
CA TYR A 116 7.53 -3.95 3.33
C TYR A 116 8.69 -4.95 3.27
N GLN A 117 8.46 -6.12 2.68
CA GLN A 117 9.50 -7.14 2.50
C GLN A 117 10.68 -6.60 1.69
N TYR A 118 10.41 -5.90 0.59
CA TYR A 118 11.44 -5.27 -0.23
C TYR A 118 12.29 -4.29 0.59
N LEU A 119 11.66 -3.36 1.33
CA LEU A 119 12.37 -2.34 2.11
C LEU A 119 13.24 -2.97 3.20
N VAL A 120 12.72 -3.97 3.92
CA VAL A 120 13.46 -4.66 4.98
C VAL A 120 14.64 -5.45 4.42
N MET A 121 14.43 -6.21 3.34
CA MET A 121 15.48 -7.03 2.72
C MET A 121 16.65 -6.18 2.20
N HIS A 122 16.37 -4.98 1.72
CA HIS A 122 17.39 -4.03 1.25
C HIS A 122 17.97 -3.14 2.35
N GLY A 123 17.57 -3.32 3.62
CA GLY A 123 18.03 -2.51 4.75
C GLY A 123 17.57 -1.05 4.68
N LEU A 124 16.49 -0.76 3.95
CA LEU A 124 15.89 0.57 3.79
C LEU A 124 14.88 0.90 4.89
N LEU A 125 14.36 -0.13 5.56
CA LEU A 125 13.46 0.01 6.70
C LEU A 125 13.81 -1.06 7.75
N GLU A 126 13.88 -0.65 9.01
CA GLU A 126 14.08 -1.59 10.11
C GLU A 126 12.78 -2.35 10.41
N LYS A 127 12.88 -3.66 10.55
CA LYS A 127 11.74 -4.49 10.96
C LYS A 127 11.43 -4.27 12.44
N THR A 128 10.20 -3.87 12.74
CA THR A 128 9.67 -3.77 14.09
C THR A 128 8.33 -4.51 14.20
N ASP A 129 7.92 -4.83 15.43
CA ASP A 129 6.66 -5.54 15.70
C ASP A 129 5.46 -4.70 15.24
N VAL A 130 5.40 -3.42 15.62
CA VAL A 130 4.33 -2.49 15.20
C VAL A 130 4.19 -2.38 13.67
N LEU A 131 5.30 -2.38 12.93
CA LEU A 131 5.27 -2.36 11.47
C LEU A 131 4.77 -3.68 10.91
N THR A 132 5.23 -4.79 11.46
CA THR A 132 4.80 -6.14 11.05
C THR A 132 3.30 -6.30 11.27
N GLU A 133 2.78 -5.85 12.41
CA GLU A 133 1.36 -5.87 12.75
C GLU A 133 0.53 -4.99 11.81
N PHE A 134 0.95 -3.75 11.54
CA PHE A 134 0.26 -2.88 10.59
C PHE A 134 0.19 -3.48 9.18
N VAL A 135 1.31 -3.99 8.68
CA VAL A 135 1.39 -4.64 7.36
C VAL A 135 0.45 -5.85 7.31
N GLU A 136 0.37 -6.64 8.38
CA GLU A 136 -0.52 -7.79 8.45
C GLU A 136 -2.00 -7.39 8.51
N LEU A 137 -2.35 -6.28 9.17
CA LEU A 137 -3.71 -5.74 9.17
C LEU A 137 -4.12 -5.30 7.75
N VAL A 138 -3.23 -4.61 7.03
CA VAL A 138 -3.49 -4.20 5.65
C VAL A 138 -3.63 -5.43 4.75
N ARG A 139 -2.68 -6.38 4.80
CA ARG A 139 -2.68 -7.60 4.00
C ARG A 139 -3.94 -8.43 4.23
N GLN A 140 -4.32 -8.67 5.48
CA GLN A 140 -5.52 -9.46 5.77
C GLN A 140 -6.79 -8.77 5.33
N TYR A 141 -6.87 -7.43 5.39
CA TYR A 141 -8.01 -6.69 4.87
C TYR A 141 -8.12 -6.86 3.35
N ASP A 142 -7.02 -6.57 2.65
CA ASP A 142 -6.93 -6.59 1.18
C ASP A 142 -7.25 -7.98 0.59
N THR A 143 -6.71 -9.02 1.21
CA THR A 143 -6.91 -10.43 0.80
C THR A 143 -8.19 -11.06 1.34
N TRP A 144 -9.01 -10.32 2.09
CA TRP A 144 -10.21 -10.79 2.79
C TRP A 144 -9.99 -11.92 3.82
N GLU A 145 -8.75 -12.22 4.18
CA GLU A 145 -8.42 -13.27 5.14
C GLU A 145 -8.79 -12.90 6.59
N TRP A 146 -9.03 -11.61 6.86
CA TRP A 146 -9.41 -11.11 8.18
C TRP A 146 -10.67 -11.77 8.75
N GLU A 147 -11.65 -12.12 7.91
CA GLU A 147 -12.92 -12.71 8.34
C GLU A 147 -12.70 -14.13 8.88
N ARG A 148 -12.06 -15.00 8.09
CA ARG A 148 -11.77 -16.38 8.49
C ARG A 148 -10.81 -16.45 9.69
N ASN A 149 -9.92 -15.47 9.83
CA ASN A 149 -8.96 -15.39 10.92
C ASN A 149 -9.54 -14.71 12.19
N GLY A 150 -10.74 -14.13 12.11
CA GLY A 150 -11.33 -13.36 13.21
C GLY A 150 -10.56 -12.07 13.54
N ASN A 151 -9.77 -11.54 12.60
CA ASN A 151 -8.95 -10.35 12.80
C ASN A 151 -9.73 -9.08 12.43
N TYR A 152 -10.77 -8.76 13.19
CA TYR A 152 -11.61 -7.58 12.96
C TYR A 152 -10.87 -6.24 13.06
N GLN A 153 -9.64 -6.21 13.60
CA GLN A 153 -8.82 -5.01 13.56
C GLN A 153 -8.45 -4.59 12.13
N ALA A 154 -8.29 -5.54 11.21
CA ALA A 154 -8.00 -5.27 9.81
C ALA A 154 -9.17 -4.51 9.15
N GLN A 155 -10.40 -4.99 9.37
CA GLN A 155 -11.62 -4.29 8.93
C GLN A 155 -11.73 -2.89 9.56
N ARG A 156 -11.44 -2.76 10.85
CA ARG A 156 -11.48 -1.47 11.56
C ARG A 156 -10.42 -0.49 11.05
N LEU A 157 -9.23 -0.96 10.66
CA LEU A 157 -8.20 -0.13 10.05
C LEU A 157 -8.69 0.46 8.73
N ASN A 158 -9.31 -0.36 7.89
CA ASN A 158 -9.91 0.12 6.65
C ASN A 158 -11.11 1.05 6.89
N ALA A 159 -11.96 0.76 7.89
CA ALA A 159 -13.04 1.67 8.24
C ALA A 159 -12.49 3.04 8.68
N LEU A 160 -11.44 3.06 9.51
CA LEU A 160 -10.77 4.29 9.91
C LEU A 160 -10.24 5.05 8.69
N PHE A 161 -9.60 4.36 7.75
CA PHE A 161 -9.10 4.95 6.51
C PHE A 161 -10.17 5.73 5.74
N PHE A 162 -11.40 5.20 5.64
CA PHE A 162 -12.50 5.90 4.97
C PHE A 162 -13.23 6.94 5.84
N LEU A 163 -12.98 6.99 7.15
CA LEU A 163 -13.59 7.96 8.07
C LEU A 163 -12.83 9.29 8.14
N VAL A 164 -11.56 9.31 7.71
CA VAL A 164 -10.70 10.50 7.72
C VAL A 164 -10.13 10.78 6.31
N SER A 165 -9.41 11.89 6.12
CA SER A 165 -8.68 12.11 4.86
C SER A 165 -7.43 11.24 4.79
N ILE A 166 -6.90 10.99 3.58
CA ILE A 166 -5.65 10.24 3.40
C ILE A 166 -4.51 10.93 4.17
N GLU A 167 -4.44 12.26 4.12
CA GLU A 167 -3.39 13.03 4.79
C GLU A 167 -3.46 12.84 6.31
N GLU A 168 -4.66 12.93 6.91
CA GLU A 168 -4.85 12.72 8.35
C GLU A 168 -4.55 11.26 8.73
N PHE A 169 -4.95 10.29 7.91
CA PHE A 169 -4.66 8.89 8.12
C PHE A 169 -3.16 8.63 8.14
N GLU A 170 -2.44 9.12 7.12
CA GLU A 170 -0.99 8.97 7.02
C GLU A 170 -0.26 9.61 8.20
N GLU A 171 -0.64 10.83 8.61
CA GLU A 171 -0.04 11.51 9.77
C GLU A 171 -0.18 10.65 11.04
N LYS A 172 -1.40 10.18 11.32
CA LYS A 172 -1.67 9.31 12.47
C LYS A 172 -0.90 7.99 12.41
N MET A 173 -0.85 7.34 11.24
CA MET A 173 -0.11 6.09 11.09
C MET A 173 1.39 6.32 11.29
N LEU A 174 1.97 7.38 10.72
CA LEU A 174 3.40 7.67 10.86
C LEU A 174 3.80 7.88 12.32
N ASP A 175 3.01 8.63 13.08
CA ASP A 175 3.25 8.86 14.50
C ASP A 175 3.16 7.55 15.30
N ARG A 176 2.13 6.74 15.02
CA ARG A 176 1.93 5.43 15.67
C ARG A 176 3.09 4.48 15.41
N LEU A 177 3.47 4.33 14.14
CA LEU A 177 4.45 3.34 13.69
C LEU A 177 5.89 3.71 14.10
N LYS A 178 6.17 4.97 14.43
CA LYS A 178 7.47 5.41 14.98
C LYS A 178 7.56 5.29 16.50
N GLY A 179 6.44 5.46 17.21
CA GLY A 179 6.44 5.68 18.66
C GLY A 179 6.05 4.48 19.54
N GLN A 180 5.47 3.43 18.96
CA GLN A 180 4.84 2.34 19.73
C GLN A 180 5.49 0.98 19.48
N SER A 181 5.40 0.08 20.46
CA SER A 181 5.87 -1.30 20.32
C SER A 181 4.87 -2.19 19.58
N HIS A 182 3.57 -1.95 19.78
CA HIS A 182 2.46 -2.70 19.17
C HIS A 182 1.39 -1.78 18.64
N PHE A 183 0.76 -2.19 17.54
CA PHE A 183 -0.31 -1.47 16.88
C PHE A 183 -1.57 -1.47 17.74
N HIS A 184 -2.11 -0.30 18.00
CA HIS A 184 -3.44 -0.15 18.58
C HIS A 184 -4.08 1.17 18.15
N PHE A 185 -5.40 1.15 18.03
CA PHE A 185 -6.19 2.36 17.86
C PHE A 185 -6.15 3.20 19.15
N ASP A 186 -6.14 4.51 19.01
CA ASP A 186 -6.29 5.43 20.14
C ASP A 186 -7.76 5.46 20.64
N GLU A 187 -7.99 6.12 21.78
CA GLU A 187 -9.34 6.16 22.38
C GLU A 187 -10.36 6.92 21.52
N PHE A 188 -9.92 7.91 20.75
CA PHE A 188 -10.79 8.66 19.85
C PHE A 188 -11.17 7.80 18.63
N GLU A 189 -10.19 7.15 18.01
CA GLU A 189 -10.37 6.20 16.91
C GLU A 189 -11.29 5.05 17.31
N LYS A 190 -11.07 4.46 18.48
CA LYS A 190 -11.95 3.41 19.03
C LYS A 190 -13.40 3.89 19.11
N LYS A 191 -13.61 5.12 19.59
CA LYS A 191 -14.95 5.70 19.74
C LYS A 191 -15.63 5.94 18.40
N ILE A 192 -14.94 6.56 17.43
CA ILE A 192 -15.54 6.81 16.10
C ILE A 192 -15.86 5.49 15.36
N LEU A 193 -14.99 4.49 15.49
CA LEU A 193 -15.20 3.16 14.90
C LEU A 193 -16.42 2.48 15.50
N SER A 194 -16.54 2.49 16.84
CA SER A 194 -17.70 1.92 17.52
C SER A 194 -19.02 2.58 17.09
N MET A 195 -19.01 3.90 16.88
CA MET A 195 -20.18 4.65 16.40
C MET A 195 -20.57 4.26 14.97
N GLU A 196 -19.60 4.04 14.09
CA GLU A 196 -19.85 3.60 12.71
C GLU A 196 -20.36 2.16 12.66
N GLU A 197 -19.79 1.27 13.47
CA GLU A 197 -20.24 -0.12 13.63
C GLU A 197 -21.72 -0.17 14.08
N GLU A 198 -22.10 0.58 15.13
CA GLU A 198 -23.50 0.68 15.60
C GLU A 198 -24.45 1.23 14.53
N LYS A 199 -23.98 2.14 13.67
CA LYS A 199 -24.78 2.71 12.56
C LYS A 199 -25.02 1.67 11.48
N ILE A 200 -24.01 0.88 11.10
CA ILE A 200 -24.12 -0.22 10.15
C ILE A 200 -25.09 -1.28 10.67
N GLU A 201 -24.96 -1.69 11.94
CA GLU A 201 -25.87 -2.67 12.55
C GLU A 201 -27.33 -2.23 12.51
N ARG A 202 -27.61 -0.96 12.86
CA ARG A 202 -28.98 -0.42 12.81
C ARG A 202 -29.54 -0.44 11.39
N TYR A 203 -28.72 -0.17 10.38
CA TYR A 203 -29.13 -0.24 8.98
C TYR A 203 -29.47 -1.67 8.54
N ILE A 204 -28.62 -2.65 8.88
CA ILE A 204 -28.84 -4.07 8.59
C ILE A 204 -30.12 -4.57 9.26
N ARG A 205 -30.32 -4.25 10.55
CA ARG A 205 -31.54 -4.65 11.28
C ARG A 205 -32.82 -4.10 10.64
N ARG A 206 -32.79 -2.87 10.10
CA ARG A 206 -33.96 -2.29 9.40
C ARG A 206 -34.27 -3.01 8.10
N LYS A 207 -33.26 -3.45 7.35
CA LYS A 207 -33.42 -4.21 6.10
C LYS A 207 -33.86 -5.65 6.30
N ASN A 208 -33.50 -6.27 7.42
CA ASN A 208 -33.90 -7.65 7.73
C ASN A 208 -35.32 -7.75 8.33
N VAL A 209 -35.93 -6.62 8.68
CA VAL A 209 -37.30 -6.53 9.22
C VAL A 209 -38.31 -6.09 8.13
N SER A 210 -37.84 -5.71 6.94
CA SER A 210 -38.65 -5.38 5.75
C SER A 210 -38.69 -6.53 4.76
#